data_AF-A0A843URM1-F1
#
_entry.id   AF-A0A843URM1-F1
#
_cell.length_a   1.000
_cell.length_b   1.000
_cell.length_c   1.000
_cell.angle_alpha   90.00
_cell.angle_beta   90.00
_cell.angle_gamma   90.00
#
_symmetry.space_group_name_H-M   'P 1'
#
loop_
_entity.id
_entity.type
_entity.pdbx_description
1 polymer ?
#
loop_
_entity_poly.entity_id
_entity_poly.type
_entity_poly.pdbx_seq_one_letter_code
_entity_poly.pdbx_strand_id
1 'polypeptide(L)'
;MFMRNYRFTEHSGELRARSAWTTTAKVNFKHLMYNVRRNVERVCASTDNNQWKEHGPVWMRKEYWIELCEIWGGEKWNENSAKAKKNRATHPKANVHTSGSVSFAMHKARLEAQLKRPPQFQALFDETHKKKGTDDYISENAREVAESYSRGMDERYRDDVSIQSWILTFELQHLGHPRKAMCMVLDIAWARPG
;
A
#
# COMPACT_ATOMS: atom_id res chain seq x y z
N MET A 1 28.02 -15.40 -1.26
CA MET A 1 26.92 -14.79 -2.03
C MET A 1 25.84 -15.85 -2.21
N PHE A 2 24.64 -15.63 -1.67
CA PHE A 2 23.49 -16.56 -1.48
C PHE A 2 23.61 -17.96 -2.10
N MET A 3 23.70 -18.09 -3.43
CA MET A 3 23.72 -19.39 -4.14
C MET A 3 24.93 -20.30 -3.88
N ARG A 4 26.02 -19.80 -3.28
CA ARG A 4 27.19 -20.63 -2.95
C ARG A 4 26.94 -21.61 -1.79
N ASN A 5 25.92 -21.35 -0.96
CA ASN A 5 25.62 -22.15 0.24
C ASN A 5 24.37 -23.03 0.09
N TYR A 6 23.63 -22.93 -1.01
CA TYR A 6 22.43 -23.74 -1.26
C TYR A 6 22.72 -24.79 -2.32
N ARG A 7 22.48 -26.05 -1.99
CA ARG A 7 22.52 -27.16 -2.96
C ARG A 7 21.11 -27.41 -3.45
N PHE A 8 20.85 -27.12 -4.72
CA PHE A 8 19.59 -27.47 -5.37
C PHE A 8 19.75 -28.85 -6.01
N THR A 9 18.78 -29.74 -5.79
CA THR A 9 18.76 -31.08 -6.38
C THR A 9 18.45 -31.05 -7.87
N GLU A 10 17.73 -30.02 -8.33
CA GLU A 10 17.37 -29.80 -9.72
C GLU A 10 17.79 -28.42 -10.20
N HIS A 11 18.27 -28.35 -11.44
CA HIS A 11 18.57 -27.09 -12.12
C HIS A 11 17.31 -26.20 -12.24
N SER A 12 16.13 -26.81 -12.40
CA SER A 12 14.84 -26.11 -12.42
C SER A 12 14.58 -25.32 -11.11
N GLY A 13 14.95 -25.90 -9.97
CA GLY A 13 14.84 -25.29 -8.65
C GLY A 13 15.83 -24.14 -8.46
N GLU A 14 17.06 -24.29 -8.93
CA GLU A 14 18.06 -23.23 -8.91
C GLU A 14 17.61 -22.01 -9.72
N LEU A 15 17.08 -22.21 -10.93
CA LEU A 15 16.60 -21.12 -11.79
C LEU A 15 15.42 -20.38 -11.15
N ARG A 16 14.46 -21.11 -10.57
CA ARG A 16 13.35 -20.49 -9.82
C ARG A 16 13.85 -19.71 -8.61
N ALA A 17 14.78 -20.26 -7.83
CA ALA A 17 15.35 -19.58 -6.67
C ALA A 17 16.14 -18.32 -7.07
N ARG A 18 16.94 -18.39 -8.14
CA ARG A 18 17.68 -17.25 -8.70
C ARG A 18 16.74 -16.16 -9.20
N SER A 19 15.67 -16.55 -9.89
CA SER A 19 14.65 -15.62 -10.39
C SER A 19 13.94 -14.92 -9.23
N ALA A 20 13.49 -15.68 -8.22
CA ALA A 20 12.88 -15.15 -7.02
C ALA A 20 13.83 -14.20 -6.27
N TRP A 21 15.07 -14.64 -6.01
CA TRP A 21 16.09 -13.82 -5.35
C TRP A 21 16.34 -12.51 -6.10
N THR A 22 16.52 -12.57 -7.42
CA THR A 22 16.81 -11.39 -8.23
C THR A 22 15.62 -10.43 -8.23
N THR A 23 14.40 -10.95 -8.29
CA THR A 23 13.17 -10.14 -8.25
C THR A 23 13.01 -9.47 -6.89
N THR A 24 13.17 -10.23 -5.80
CA THR A 24 13.12 -9.71 -4.44
C THR A 24 14.22 -8.69 -4.17
N ALA A 25 15.45 -8.97 -4.62
CA ALA A 25 16.58 -8.06 -4.48
C ALA A 25 16.33 -6.74 -5.22
N LYS A 26 15.74 -6.76 -6.43
CA LYS A 26 15.37 -5.53 -7.15
C LYS A 26 14.37 -4.68 -6.38
N VAL A 27 13.34 -5.29 -5.80
CA VAL A 27 12.33 -4.58 -4.98
C VAL A 27 12.97 -4.00 -3.72
N ASN A 28 13.75 -4.81 -3.01
CA ASN A 28 14.40 -4.41 -1.76
C ASN A 28 15.52 -3.40 -1.99
N PHE A 29 16.19 -3.42 -3.15
CA PHE A 29 17.25 -2.48 -3.47
C PHE A 29 16.75 -1.04 -3.48
N LYS A 30 15.56 -0.78 -4.05
CA LYS A 30 14.94 0.55 -3.99
C LYS A 30 14.76 1.04 -2.54
N HIS A 31 14.27 0.17 -1.66
CA HIS A 31 14.06 0.49 -0.25
C HIS A 31 15.37 0.67 0.51
N LEU A 32 16.35 -0.20 0.25
CA LEU A 32 17.71 -0.08 0.78
C LEU A 32 18.31 1.28 0.41
N MET A 33 18.25 1.67 -0.87
CA MET A 33 18.79 2.95 -1.34
C MET A 33 18.01 4.15 -0.79
N TYR A 34 16.71 4.01 -0.52
CA TYR A 34 15.97 5.01 0.23
C TYR A 34 16.54 5.19 1.64
N ASN A 35 16.73 4.11 2.40
CA ASN A 35 17.29 4.17 3.75
C ASN A 35 18.72 4.71 3.78
N VAL A 36 19.55 4.33 2.81
CA VAL A 36 20.92 4.85 2.68
C VAL A 36 20.89 6.36 2.52
N ARG A 37 20.10 6.90 1.58
CA ARG A 37 19.97 8.35 1.41
C ARG A 37 19.48 9.05 2.66
N ARG A 38 18.47 8.50 3.33
CA ARG A 38 17.96 9.04 4.60
C ARG A 38 19.01 9.07 5.70
N ASN A 39 19.91 8.08 5.71
CA ASN A 39 21.04 8.08 6.64
C ASN A 39 22.04 9.17 6.29
N VAL A 40 22.40 9.29 5.01
CA VAL A 40 23.34 10.32 4.54
C VAL A 40 22.80 11.73 4.77
N GLU A 41 21.52 11.99 4.47
CA GLU A 41 20.84 13.25 4.81
C GLU A 41 21.01 13.63 6.28
N ARG A 42 20.94 12.65 7.19
CA ARG A 42 21.12 12.87 8.63
C ARG A 42 22.58 13.13 9.00
N VAL A 43 23.50 12.37 8.42
CA VAL A 43 24.95 12.50 8.69
C VAL A 43 25.49 13.82 8.15
N CYS A 44 25.10 14.22 6.95
CA CYS A 44 25.51 15.47 6.33
C CYS A 44 24.70 16.68 6.83
N ALA A 45 23.60 16.46 7.56
CA ALA A 45 22.62 17.49 7.93
C ALA A 45 22.17 18.36 6.73
N SER A 46 22.12 17.77 5.53
CA SER A 46 21.90 18.48 4.28
C SER A 46 21.11 17.64 3.29
N THR A 47 20.22 18.31 2.55
CA THR A 47 19.45 17.68 1.46
C THR A 47 20.16 17.82 0.11
N ASP A 48 21.32 18.48 0.07
CA ASP A 48 22.09 18.66 -1.17
C ASP A 48 22.88 17.39 -1.54
N ASN A 49 22.55 16.82 -2.69
CA ASN A 49 23.17 15.60 -3.22
C ASN A 49 24.69 15.75 -3.43
N ASN A 50 25.19 16.96 -3.66
CA ASN A 50 26.63 17.17 -3.85
C ASN A 50 27.41 16.90 -2.55
N GLN A 51 26.82 17.25 -1.41
CA GLN A 51 27.41 17.03 -0.09
C GLN A 51 27.38 15.54 0.30
N TRP A 52 26.55 14.73 -0.35
CA TRP A 52 26.45 13.30 -0.06
C TRP A 52 27.61 12.47 -0.62
N LYS A 53 28.35 12.99 -1.62
CA LYS A 53 29.38 12.24 -2.37
C LYS A 53 30.48 11.65 -1.48
N GLU A 54 30.78 12.27 -0.35
CA GLU A 54 31.81 11.82 0.60
C GLU A 54 31.29 10.87 1.68
N HIS A 55 29.97 10.73 1.80
CA HIS A 55 29.31 10.00 2.88
C HIS A 55 28.63 8.71 2.39
N GLY A 56 29.14 8.13 1.30
CA GLY A 56 28.63 6.88 0.76
C GLY A 56 28.71 5.70 1.74
N PRO A 57 27.87 4.67 1.57
CA PRO A 57 27.90 3.52 2.45
C PRO A 57 29.18 2.70 2.26
N VAL A 58 29.74 2.16 3.36
CA VAL A 58 31.00 1.40 3.39
C VAL A 58 31.03 0.21 2.41
N TRP A 59 29.88 -0.41 2.16
CA TRP A 59 29.75 -1.58 1.29
C TRP A 59 29.64 -1.23 -0.20
N MET A 60 29.54 0.04 -0.57
CA MET A 60 29.47 0.49 -1.96
C MET A 60 30.78 1.17 -2.35
N ARG A 61 31.26 0.89 -3.56
CA ARG A 61 32.43 1.58 -4.11
C ARG A 61 32.12 3.07 -4.29
N LYS A 62 33.09 3.91 -3.96
CA LYS A 62 32.94 5.38 -3.98
C LYS A 62 32.53 5.89 -5.35
N GLU A 63 33.10 5.33 -6.41
CA GLU A 63 32.81 5.70 -7.80
C GLU A 63 31.30 5.54 -8.12
N TYR A 64 30.72 4.38 -7.80
CA TYR A 64 29.28 4.13 -8.03
C TYR A 64 28.39 5.02 -7.17
N TRP A 65 28.81 5.35 -5.95
CA TRP A 65 28.07 6.25 -5.10
C TRP A 65 28.03 7.68 -5.68
N ILE A 66 29.16 8.17 -6.17
CA ILE A 66 29.25 9.50 -6.81
C ILE A 66 28.33 9.56 -8.03
N GLU A 67 28.37 8.56 -8.91
CA GLU A 67 27.49 8.48 -10.09
C GLU A 67 26.00 8.51 -9.69
N LEU A 68 25.63 7.80 -8.61
CA LEU A 68 24.26 7.80 -8.10
C LEU A 68 23.84 9.17 -7.55
N CYS A 69 24.70 9.85 -6.80
CA CYS A 69 24.46 11.21 -6.33
C CYS A 69 24.23 12.19 -7.50
N GLU A 70 24.97 12.03 -8.60
CA GLU A 70 24.79 12.84 -9.81
C GLU A 70 23.45 12.55 -10.49
N ILE A 71 23.08 11.27 -10.62
CA ILE A 71 21.77 10.87 -11.16
C ILE A 71 20.63 11.47 -10.32
N TRP A 72 20.74 11.45 -8.99
CA TRP A 72 19.72 12.03 -8.09
C TRP A 72 19.72 13.56 -8.10
N GLY A 73 20.87 14.20 -8.34
CA GLY A 73 20.99 15.65 -8.54
C GLY A 73 20.51 16.13 -9.90
N GLY A 74 20.39 15.23 -10.88
CA GLY A 74 19.96 15.55 -12.22
C GLY A 74 18.53 16.08 -12.32
N GLU A 75 18.29 16.95 -13.29
CA GLU A 75 16.99 17.57 -13.57
C GLU A 75 15.86 16.55 -13.69
N LYS A 76 16.08 15.48 -14.49
CA LYS A 76 15.10 14.40 -14.68
C LYS A 76 14.65 13.76 -13.35
N TRP A 77 15.57 13.56 -12.40
CA TRP A 77 15.22 13.00 -11.11
C TRP A 77 14.41 13.99 -10.28
N ASN A 78 14.83 15.25 -10.24
CA ASN A 78 14.15 16.32 -9.51
C ASN A 78 12.73 16.54 -10.05
N GLU A 79 12.54 16.56 -11.36
CA GLU A 79 11.21 16.63 -11.97
C GLU A 79 10.32 15.47 -11.56
N ASN A 80 10.83 14.23 -11.63
CA ASN A 80 10.07 13.05 -11.25
C ASN A 80 9.72 13.06 -9.76
N SER A 81 10.66 13.51 -8.92
CA SER A 81 10.45 13.68 -7.48
C SER A 81 9.38 14.73 -7.19
N ALA A 82 9.43 15.88 -7.87
CA ALA A 82 8.46 16.95 -7.76
C ALA A 82 7.08 16.53 -8.26
N LYS A 83 6.99 15.87 -9.42
CA LYS A 83 5.74 15.26 -9.96
C LYS A 83 5.17 14.25 -8.97
N ALA A 84 5.99 13.34 -8.43
CA ALA A 84 5.53 12.36 -7.44
C ALA A 84 5.07 13.02 -6.12
N LYS A 85 5.75 14.08 -5.67
CA LYS A 85 5.34 14.87 -4.50
C LYS A 85 4.01 15.58 -4.77
N LYS A 86 3.84 16.20 -5.94
CA LYS A 86 2.59 16.81 -6.36
C LYS A 86 1.47 15.79 -6.42
N ASN A 87 1.68 14.62 -7.05
CA ASN A 87 0.67 13.56 -7.11
C ASN A 87 0.23 13.09 -5.71
N ARG A 88 1.18 12.93 -4.78
CA ARG A 88 0.84 12.61 -3.37
C ARG A 88 0.07 13.75 -2.69
N ALA A 89 0.38 15.00 -3.01
CA ALA A 89 -0.30 16.17 -2.46
C ALA A 89 -1.66 16.45 -3.12
N THR A 90 -1.87 16.04 -4.38
CA THR A 90 -3.14 16.17 -5.12
C THR A 90 -4.16 15.10 -4.71
N HIS A 91 -3.69 13.95 -4.22
CA HIS A 91 -4.53 12.91 -3.62
C HIS A 91 -4.24 12.74 -2.12
N PRO A 92 -4.39 13.81 -1.29
CA PRO A 92 -4.20 13.70 0.16
C PRO A 92 -5.28 12.82 0.80
N LYS A 93 -6.37 12.60 0.05
CA LYS A 93 -7.53 11.77 0.37
C LYS A 93 -7.39 10.30 -0.07
N ALA A 94 -6.22 9.83 -0.52
CA ALA A 94 -6.07 8.40 -0.79
C ALA A 94 -6.40 7.60 0.48
N ASN A 95 -7.19 6.52 0.37
CA ASN A 95 -7.55 5.67 1.50
C ASN A 95 -6.29 5.01 2.07
N VAL A 96 -5.72 5.62 3.11
CA VAL A 96 -4.58 5.08 3.83
C VAL A 96 -5.11 3.99 4.77
N HIS A 97 -4.75 2.75 4.49
CA HIS A 97 -5.00 1.63 5.39
C HIS A 97 -3.92 1.57 6.49
N THR A 98 -4.32 1.37 7.74
CA THR A 98 -3.39 1.06 8.86
C THR A 98 -2.97 -0.41 8.91
N SER A 99 -3.67 -1.27 8.17
CA SER A 99 -3.50 -2.73 8.14
C SER A 99 -2.13 -3.24 7.69
N GLY A 100 -1.25 -2.36 7.19
CA GLY A 100 0.03 -2.74 6.63
C GLY A 100 -0.16 -3.67 5.43
N SER A 101 0.63 -4.75 5.36
CA SER A 101 0.56 -5.74 4.28
C SER A 101 -0.52 -6.82 4.48
N VAL A 102 -1.35 -6.70 5.52
CA VAL A 102 -2.45 -7.65 5.77
C VAL A 102 -3.62 -7.29 4.86
N SER A 103 -4.15 -8.29 4.14
CA SER A 103 -5.28 -8.06 3.23
C SER A 103 -6.59 -7.83 4.00
N PHE A 104 -7.53 -7.14 3.34
CA PHE A 104 -8.88 -6.93 3.86
C PHE A 104 -9.59 -8.27 4.17
N ALA A 105 -9.35 -9.30 3.34
CA ALA A 105 -9.87 -10.66 3.56
C ALA A 105 -9.32 -11.30 4.84
N MET A 106 -8.04 -11.09 5.16
CA MET A 106 -7.47 -11.57 6.42
C MET A 106 -8.02 -10.82 7.62
N HIS A 107 -8.26 -9.51 7.51
CA HIS A 107 -8.95 -8.74 8.54
C HIS A 107 -10.37 -9.24 8.76
N LYS A 108 -11.11 -9.52 7.68
CA LYS A 108 -12.46 -10.12 7.74
C LYS A 108 -12.44 -11.46 8.49
N ALA A 109 -11.57 -12.38 8.09
CA ALA A 109 -11.47 -13.70 8.74
C ALA A 109 -11.10 -13.61 10.23
N ARG A 110 -10.22 -12.68 10.61
CA ARG A 110 -9.87 -12.43 12.02
C ARG A 110 -11.07 -11.91 12.80
N LEU A 111 -11.81 -10.97 12.22
CA LEU A 111 -12.97 -10.36 12.86
C LEU A 111 -14.14 -11.35 12.98
N GLU A 112 -14.34 -12.22 11.97
CA GLU A 112 -15.28 -13.35 12.03
C GLU A 112 -14.94 -14.32 13.17
N ALA A 113 -13.67 -14.68 13.31
CA ALA A 113 -13.22 -15.57 14.36
C ALA A 113 -13.41 -14.98 15.77
N GLN A 114 -13.28 -13.66 15.91
CA GLN A 114 -13.50 -12.93 17.16
C GLN A 114 -14.98 -12.77 17.50
N LEU A 115 -15.79 -12.32 16.53
CA LEU A 115 -17.21 -12.05 16.74
C LEU A 115 -18.11 -13.30 16.67
N LYS A 116 -17.56 -14.43 16.18
CA LYS A 116 -18.31 -15.67 15.90
C LYS A 116 -19.50 -15.48 14.95
N ARG A 117 -19.45 -14.43 14.14
CA ARG A 117 -20.45 -14.06 13.12
C ARG A 117 -19.77 -13.30 11.97
N PRO A 118 -20.38 -13.25 10.78
CA PRO A 118 -19.94 -12.37 9.71
C PRO A 118 -19.84 -10.92 10.21
N PRO A 119 -18.74 -10.19 9.93
CA PRO A 119 -18.56 -8.84 10.43
C PRO A 119 -19.30 -7.88 9.52
N GLN A 120 -19.93 -6.87 10.12
CA GLN A 120 -20.50 -5.77 9.35
C GLN A 120 -19.38 -5.01 8.62
N PHE A 121 -19.66 -4.52 7.41
CA PHE A 121 -18.70 -3.75 6.63
C PHE A 121 -18.10 -2.59 7.41
N GLN A 122 -18.92 -1.85 8.19
CA GLN A 122 -18.45 -0.75 9.02
C GLN A 122 -17.40 -1.19 10.04
N ALA A 123 -17.61 -2.31 10.72
CA ALA A 123 -16.64 -2.84 11.69
C ALA A 123 -15.31 -3.24 11.02
N LEU A 124 -15.38 -3.80 9.82
CA LEU A 124 -14.20 -4.14 9.03
C LEU A 124 -13.48 -2.90 8.47
N PHE A 125 -14.24 -1.87 8.10
CA PHE A 125 -13.70 -0.59 7.65
C PHE A 125 -13.00 0.15 8.80
N ASP A 126 -13.63 0.21 9.97
CA ASP A 126 -13.08 0.82 11.20
C ASP A 126 -11.76 0.17 11.61
N GLU A 127 -11.69 -1.17 11.62
CA GLU A 127 -10.48 -1.93 11.95
C GLU A 127 -9.29 -1.57 11.04
N THR A 128 -9.56 -1.14 9.81
CA THR A 128 -8.54 -0.90 8.78
C THR A 128 -8.26 0.58 8.52
N HIS A 129 -9.09 1.50 9.03
CA HIS A 129 -9.01 2.94 8.77
C HIS A 129 -9.07 3.84 10.02
N LYS A 130 -9.24 3.28 11.21
CA LYS A 130 -9.06 4.01 12.47
C LYS A 130 -7.62 3.90 12.99
N LYS A 131 -7.22 4.92 13.76
CA LYS A 131 -5.93 4.93 14.46
C LYS A 131 -5.97 3.91 15.60
N LYS A 132 -4.90 3.12 15.76
CA LYS A 132 -4.85 2.13 16.83
C LYS A 132 -4.95 2.80 18.20
N GLY A 133 -5.92 2.38 19.02
CA GLY A 133 -6.12 2.92 20.37
C GLY A 133 -6.90 4.23 20.41
N THR A 134 -7.49 4.67 19.30
CA THR A 134 -8.37 5.84 19.23
C THR A 134 -9.57 5.50 18.35
N ASP A 135 -10.69 6.19 18.55
CA ASP A 135 -11.85 6.04 17.66
C ASP A 135 -11.77 6.92 16.40
N ASP A 136 -10.69 7.70 16.28
CA ASP A 136 -10.45 8.62 15.18
C ASP A 136 -10.02 7.91 13.90
N TYR A 137 -10.58 8.34 12.79
CA TYR A 137 -10.10 7.97 11.46
C TYR A 137 -8.69 8.51 11.19
N ILE A 138 -7.92 7.77 10.40
CA ILE A 138 -6.56 8.16 9.99
C ILE A 138 -6.58 9.40 9.09
N SER A 139 -7.65 9.56 8.31
CA SER A 139 -7.84 10.69 7.40
C SER A 139 -9.30 11.12 7.34
N GLU A 140 -9.50 12.39 7.01
CA GLU A 140 -10.84 12.95 6.79
C GLU A 140 -11.60 12.21 5.68
N ASN A 141 -10.89 11.74 4.64
CA ASN A 141 -11.52 10.95 3.59
C ASN A 141 -12.06 9.60 4.08
N ALA A 142 -11.34 8.94 5.00
CA ALA A 142 -11.83 7.69 5.59
C ALA A 142 -13.11 7.94 6.40
N ARG A 143 -13.17 9.05 7.13
CA ARG A 143 -14.38 9.51 7.83
C ARG A 143 -15.53 9.77 6.84
N GLU A 144 -15.30 10.57 5.81
CA GLU A 144 -16.28 10.90 4.77
C GLU A 144 -16.84 9.62 4.08
N VAL A 145 -15.98 8.63 3.79
CA VAL A 145 -16.40 7.36 3.17
C VAL A 145 -17.25 6.52 4.13
N ALA A 146 -16.86 6.42 5.41
CA ALA A 146 -17.64 5.72 6.43
C ALA A 146 -19.02 6.36 6.65
N GLU A 147 -19.08 7.68 6.74
CA GLU A 147 -20.32 8.44 6.89
C GLU A 147 -21.21 8.31 5.66
N SER A 148 -20.64 8.42 4.45
CA SER A 148 -21.38 8.25 3.20
C SER A 148 -21.94 6.83 3.05
N TYR A 149 -21.17 5.81 3.42
CA TYR A 149 -21.64 4.42 3.44
C TYR A 149 -22.79 4.24 4.44
N SER A 150 -22.64 4.73 5.67
CA SER A 150 -23.67 4.65 6.71
C SER A 150 -24.96 5.33 6.26
N ARG A 151 -24.87 6.57 5.74
CA ARG A 151 -26.01 7.29 5.19
C ARG A 151 -26.67 6.55 4.03
N GLY A 152 -25.89 5.99 3.10
CA GLY A 152 -26.42 5.24 1.97
C GLY A 152 -27.13 3.95 2.40
N MET A 153 -26.65 3.31 3.47
CA MET A 153 -27.33 2.17 4.08
C MET A 153 -28.64 2.59 4.74
N ASP A 154 -28.65 3.70 5.50
CA ASP A 154 -29.84 4.22 6.16
C ASP A 154 -30.91 4.73 5.17
N GLU A 155 -30.50 5.33 4.05
CA GLU A 155 -31.42 5.82 3.00
C GLU A 155 -32.07 4.68 2.22
N ARG A 156 -31.33 3.60 1.94
CA ARG A 156 -31.82 2.47 1.13
C ARG A 156 -32.57 1.41 1.93
N TYR A 157 -32.27 1.29 3.22
CA TYR A 157 -32.70 0.16 4.04
C TYR A 157 -33.36 0.58 5.36
N ARG A 158 -33.88 1.81 5.44
CA ARG A 158 -34.58 2.36 6.62
C ARG A 158 -35.67 1.42 7.18
N ASP A 159 -36.33 0.65 6.31
CA ASP A 159 -37.54 -0.11 6.63
C ASP A 159 -37.44 -1.64 6.42
N ASP A 160 -36.27 -2.22 6.13
CA ASP A 160 -36.17 -3.67 5.88
C ASP A 160 -34.97 -4.33 6.60
N VAL A 161 -35.28 -5.04 7.69
CA VAL A 161 -34.35 -5.75 8.57
C VAL A 161 -33.77 -7.02 7.91
N SER A 162 -34.27 -7.43 6.74
CA SER A 162 -33.92 -8.74 6.13
C SER A 162 -32.70 -8.74 5.18
N ILE A 163 -32.15 -7.57 4.80
CA ILE A 163 -31.23 -7.49 3.65
C ILE A 163 -29.73 -7.67 4.01
N GLN A 164 -29.38 -7.76 5.30
CA GLN A 164 -28.03 -8.22 5.72
C GLN A 164 -27.69 -9.61 5.15
N SER A 165 -28.69 -10.42 4.80
CA SER A 165 -28.52 -11.74 4.19
C SER A 165 -28.23 -11.71 2.68
N TRP A 166 -28.64 -10.66 1.94
CA TRP A 166 -28.61 -10.65 0.47
C TRP A 166 -27.29 -10.13 -0.13
N ILE A 167 -26.59 -9.24 0.59
CA ILE A 167 -25.24 -8.80 0.18
C ILE A 167 -24.24 -9.97 0.27
N LEU A 168 -24.44 -10.87 1.24
CA LEU A 168 -23.65 -12.10 1.39
C LEU A 168 -23.88 -13.11 0.25
N THR A 169 -25.09 -13.23 -0.30
CA THR A 169 -25.39 -14.15 -1.40
C THR A 169 -24.91 -13.65 -2.76
N PHE A 170 -24.93 -12.34 -3.02
CA PHE A 170 -24.42 -11.78 -4.28
C PHE A 170 -22.88 -11.89 -4.39
N GLU A 171 -22.17 -11.79 -3.27
CA GLU A 171 -20.71 -11.91 -3.21
C GLU A 171 -20.23 -13.37 -3.37
N LEU A 172 -21.10 -14.35 -3.08
CA LEU A 172 -20.83 -15.79 -3.25
C LEU A 172 -21.02 -16.31 -4.69
N GLN A 173 -21.87 -15.66 -5.51
CA GLN A 173 -22.11 -16.09 -6.90
C GLN A 173 -21.10 -15.53 -7.92
N HIS A 174 -20.22 -14.59 -7.54
CA HIS A 174 -19.27 -13.95 -8.45
C HIS A 174 -17.81 -14.14 -8.04
N LEU A 175 -17.45 -15.38 -7.70
CA LEU A 175 -16.06 -15.83 -7.60
C LEU A 175 -15.37 -15.81 -8.98
N GLY A 176 -14.92 -14.64 -9.40
CA GLY A 176 -14.24 -14.49 -10.70
C GLY A 176 -13.22 -13.35 -10.80
N HIS A 177 -13.43 -12.19 -10.18
CA HIS A 177 -12.42 -11.12 -10.21
C HIS A 177 -12.62 -10.02 -9.15
N PRO A 178 -11.82 -10.00 -8.06
CA PRO A 178 -11.99 -9.04 -6.95
C PRO A 178 -11.62 -7.59 -7.30
N ARG A 179 -11.15 -7.32 -8.53
CA ARG A 179 -10.74 -5.97 -8.95
C ARG A 179 -11.84 -5.16 -9.65
N LYS A 180 -12.95 -5.77 -10.10
CA LYS A 180 -14.00 -5.06 -10.85
C LYS A 180 -15.18 -4.59 -9.99
N ALA A 181 -15.50 -5.29 -8.90
CA ALA A 181 -16.61 -4.90 -8.01
C ALA A 181 -16.33 -3.57 -7.27
N MET A 182 -15.07 -3.33 -6.88
CA MET A 182 -14.68 -2.10 -6.19
C MET A 182 -14.68 -0.86 -7.11
N CYS A 183 -14.56 -1.05 -8.43
CA CYS A 183 -14.68 0.02 -9.41
C CYS A 183 -16.16 0.37 -9.67
N MET A 184 -17.06 -0.63 -9.75
CA MET A 184 -18.48 -0.36 -10.04
C MET A 184 -19.21 0.41 -8.95
N VAL A 185 -18.86 0.23 -7.68
CA VAL A 185 -19.47 1.02 -6.59
C VAL A 185 -19.02 2.48 -6.64
N LEU A 186 -17.82 2.76 -7.16
CA LEU A 186 -17.32 4.11 -7.43
C LEU A 186 -17.90 4.70 -8.73
N ASP A 187 -18.14 3.87 -9.75
CA ASP A 187 -18.75 4.31 -11.02
C ASP A 187 -20.23 4.71 -10.85
N ILE A 188 -20.97 4.04 -9.96
CA ILE A 188 -22.35 4.42 -9.60
C ILE A 188 -22.37 5.75 -8.81
N ALA A 189 -21.30 6.08 -8.07
CA ALA A 189 -21.18 7.35 -7.36
C ALA A 189 -20.79 8.54 -8.28
N TRP A 190 -20.35 8.26 -9.52
CA TRP A 190 -19.96 9.29 -10.50
C TRP A 190 -20.95 9.46 -11.66
N ALA A 191 -21.96 8.61 -11.78
CA ALA A 191 -23.02 8.74 -12.78
C ALA A 191 -24.28 9.39 -12.17
N ARG A 192 -24.29 10.73 -12.03
CA ARG A 192 -25.54 11.49 -12.10
C ARG A 192 -25.60 12.22 -13.45
N PRO A 193 -26.68 12.08 -14.23
CA PRO A 193 -26.91 12.92 -15.39
C PRO A 193 -27.28 14.34 -14.93
N GLY A 194 -26.73 15.34 -15.61
CA GLY A 194 -27.33 16.67 -15.65
C GLY A 194 -28.59 16.67 -16.49
#